data_AF-A0A950H4G3-F1
#
_entry.id   AF-A0A950H4G3-F1
#
_cell.length_a   1.000
_cell.length_b   1.000
_cell.length_c   1.000
_cell.angle_alpha   90.00
_cell.angle_beta   90.00
_cell.angle_gamma   90.00
#
_symmetry.space_group_name_H-M   'P 1'
#
loop_
_entity.id
_entity.type
_entity.pdbx_description
1 polymer ?
#
loop_
_entity_poly.entity_id
_entity_poly.type
_entity_poly.pdbx_seq_one_letter_code
_entity_poly.pdbx_strand_id
1 'polypeptide(L)'
;MPHWAQHARIDGPIVMIGFGSIGKGTLPLIERHFDYDKDRFVVIDPDGSDRRLLDERGIKFVHLALTPANYREVLGKYLTAGPGQGFCVNLSVNTSSLDIMRFCREVGALYVDTVVEPWTGFYFDKSLGAEARSNYALRETVLAE
;
A
#
# COMPACT_ATOMS: atom_id res chain seq x y z
N MET A 1 19.95 -14.63 21.45
CA MET A 1 19.27 -14.08 20.26
C MET A 1 19.02 -12.60 20.49
N PRO A 2 19.12 -11.73 19.47
CA PRO A 2 18.78 -10.32 19.65
C PRO A 2 17.29 -10.18 20.03
N HIS A 3 17.01 -9.36 21.05
CA HIS A 3 15.66 -8.99 21.45
C HIS A 3 15.26 -7.75 20.64
N TRP A 4 14.37 -7.92 19.68
CA TRP A 4 13.84 -6.80 18.88
C TRP A 4 12.69 -6.14 19.63
N ALA A 5 12.62 -4.82 19.59
CA ALA A 5 11.51 -4.09 20.21
C ALA A 5 10.20 -4.33 19.43
N GLN A 6 9.13 -4.61 20.17
CA GLN A 6 7.75 -4.58 19.68
C GLN A 6 7.20 -3.18 19.96
N HIS A 7 6.89 -2.43 18.90
CA HIS A 7 6.60 -0.99 19.04
C HIS A 7 5.12 -0.70 19.32
N ALA A 8 4.22 -1.49 18.74
CA ALA A 8 2.78 -1.33 18.92
C ALA A 8 2.05 -2.61 18.48
N ARG A 9 0.75 -2.65 18.79
CA ARG A 9 -0.19 -3.59 18.17
C ARG A 9 -0.96 -2.89 17.06
N ILE A 10 -1.08 -3.53 15.91
CA ILE A 10 -1.97 -3.10 14.83
C ILE A 10 -3.28 -3.87 14.99
N ASP A 11 -4.30 -3.18 15.50
CA ASP A 11 -5.56 -3.81 15.86
C ASP A 11 -6.49 -4.06 14.68
N GLY A 12 -6.28 -3.40 13.53
CA GLY A 12 -7.04 -3.60 12.29
C GLY A 12 -6.28 -4.35 11.19
N PRO A 13 -6.82 -4.38 9.96
CA PRO A 13 -6.18 -5.05 8.83
C PRO A 13 -4.95 -4.31 8.34
N ILE A 14 -3.95 -5.07 7.87
CA ILE A 14 -2.77 -4.54 7.18
C ILE A 14 -2.94 -4.85 5.69
N VAL A 15 -2.96 -3.81 4.86
CA VAL A 15 -3.04 -3.96 3.40
C VAL A 15 -1.77 -3.40 2.78
N MET A 16 -0.91 -4.29 2.30
CA MET A 16 0.28 -3.93 1.55
C MET A 16 -0.02 -3.90 0.05
N ILE A 17 0.25 -2.78 -0.60
CA ILE A 17 0.10 -2.64 -2.05
C ILE A 17 1.50 -2.70 -2.65
N GLY A 18 1.76 -3.68 -3.51
CA GLY A 18 3.10 -3.91 -4.05
C GLY A 18 3.92 -4.90 -3.20
N PHE A 19 4.47 -5.92 -3.86
CA PHE A 19 5.31 -6.96 -3.28
C PHE A 19 6.61 -7.16 -4.09
N GLY A 20 7.12 -6.06 -4.65
CA GLY A 20 8.45 -5.99 -5.23
C GLY A 20 9.57 -6.04 -4.19
N SER A 21 10.73 -5.47 -4.51
CA SER A 21 11.90 -5.49 -3.62
C SER A 21 11.63 -4.90 -2.23
N ILE A 22 10.95 -3.74 -2.17
CA ILE A 22 10.66 -3.06 -0.90
C ILE A 22 9.58 -3.80 -0.12
N GLY A 23 8.49 -4.26 -0.75
CA GLY A 23 7.48 -5.08 -0.07
C GLY A 23 8.07 -6.33 0.59
N LYS A 24 8.94 -7.05 -0.13
CA LYS A 24 9.67 -8.20 0.39
C LYS A 24 10.62 -7.86 1.54
N GLY A 25 11.24 -6.68 1.51
CA GLY A 25 12.12 -6.20 2.58
C GLY A 25 11.36 -5.68 3.81
N THR A 26 10.18 -5.08 3.61
CA THR A 26 9.36 -4.49 4.67
C THR A 26 8.55 -5.54 5.42
N LEU A 27 8.03 -6.55 4.72
CA LEU A 27 7.25 -7.64 5.34
C LEU A 27 7.92 -8.24 6.61
N PRO A 28 9.18 -8.70 6.57
CA PRO A 28 9.82 -9.29 7.75
C PRO A 28 10.09 -8.25 8.86
N LEU A 29 10.09 -6.95 8.57
CA LEU A 29 10.18 -5.91 9.59
C LEU A 29 8.84 -5.69 10.28
N ILE A 30 7.73 -5.73 9.54
CA ILE A 30 6.37 -5.69 10.12
C ILE A 30 6.17 -6.91 11.02
N GLU A 31 6.47 -8.12 10.52
CA GLU A 31 6.42 -9.38 11.27
C GLU A 31 7.24 -9.33 12.58
N ARG A 32 8.36 -8.60 12.56
CA ARG A 32 9.31 -8.54 13.68
C ARG A 32 8.94 -7.50 14.74
N HIS A 33 8.32 -6.39 14.35
CA HIS A 33 8.26 -5.17 15.18
C HIS A 33 6.84 -4.75 15.58
N PHE A 34 5.80 -5.39 15.02
CA PHE A 34 4.42 -5.16 15.41
C PHE A 34 3.74 -6.47 15.82
N ASP A 35 2.88 -6.38 16.82
CA ASP A 35 1.90 -7.41 17.11
C ASP A 35 0.67 -7.17 16.23
N TYR A 36 0.14 -8.21 15.59
CA TYR A 36 -1.04 -8.13 14.74
C TYR A 36 -1.62 -9.52 14.51
N ASP A 37 -2.85 -9.53 14.01
CA ASP A 37 -3.49 -10.77 13.59
C ASP A 37 -3.15 -11.06 12.13
N LYS A 38 -2.46 -12.19 11.93
CA LYS A 38 -1.90 -12.58 10.63
C LYS A 38 -2.97 -12.81 9.56
N ASP A 39 -4.15 -13.28 9.95
CA ASP A 39 -5.27 -13.53 9.02
C ASP A 39 -5.83 -12.22 8.43
N ARG A 40 -5.44 -11.08 9.01
CA ARG A 40 -5.82 -9.74 8.57
C ARG A 40 -4.72 -9.01 7.80
N PHE A 41 -3.62 -9.69 7.47
CA PHE A 41 -2.61 -9.18 6.56
C PHE A 41 -2.94 -9.62 5.12
N VAL A 42 -3.14 -8.64 4.23
CA VAL A 42 -3.35 -8.86 2.80
C VAL A 42 -2.28 -8.13 1.99
N VAL A 43 -1.76 -8.79 0.96
CA VAL A 43 -0.88 -8.21 -0.05
C VAL A 43 -1.60 -8.18 -1.40
N ILE A 44 -1.54 -7.04 -2.09
CA ILE A 44 -2.15 -6.83 -3.41
C ILE A 44 -1.04 -6.48 -4.40
N ASP A 45 -0.85 -7.31 -5.43
CA ASP A 45 0.11 -7.06 -6.50
C ASP A 45 -0.35 -7.73 -7.80
N PRO A 46 -0.19 -7.12 -8.99
CA PRO A 46 -0.44 -7.77 -10.28
C PRO A 46 0.63 -8.80 -10.70
N ASP A 47 1.77 -8.88 -10.03
CA ASP A 47 2.83 -9.86 -10.26
C ASP A 47 2.83 -10.93 -9.17
N GLY A 48 2.44 -12.14 -9.54
CA GLY A 48 2.43 -13.31 -8.67
C GLY A 48 3.76 -14.05 -8.55
N SER A 49 4.85 -13.60 -9.18
CA SER A 49 6.11 -14.36 -9.30
C SER A 49 6.71 -14.77 -7.95
N ASP A 50 6.56 -13.91 -6.92
CA ASP A 50 7.07 -14.15 -5.56
C ASP A 50 5.97 -14.53 -4.55
N ARG A 51 4.77 -14.87 -5.01
CA ARG A 51 3.62 -15.24 -4.15
C ARG A 51 3.97 -16.33 -3.14
N ARG A 52 4.84 -17.28 -3.50
CA ARG A 52 5.28 -18.37 -2.62
C ARG A 52 5.78 -17.86 -1.26
N LEU A 53 6.45 -16.70 -1.21
CA LEU A 53 6.96 -16.12 0.03
C LEU A 53 5.83 -15.75 1.01
N LEU A 54 4.66 -15.38 0.48
CA LEU A 54 3.44 -15.07 1.23
C LEU A 54 2.70 -16.35 1.62
N ASP A 55 2.58 -17.30 0.69
CA ASP A 55 1.92 -18.59 0.94
C ASP A 55 2.62 -19.37 2.06
N GLU A 56 3.97 -19.37 2.11
CA GLU A 56 4.77 -19.96 3.19
C GLU A 56 4.51 -19.32 4.57
N ARG A 57 4.04 -18.08 4.57
CA ARG A 57 3.58 -17.39 5.78
C ARG A 57 2.08 -17.63 5.99
N GLY A 58 1.29 -18.02 5.00
CA GLY A 58 -0.17 -17.97 5.12
C GLY A 58 -0.71 -16.54 5.10
N ILE A 59 0.03 -15.61 4.48
CA ILE A 59 -0.46 -14.24 4.24
C ILE A 59 -1.26 -14.24 2.94
N LYS A 60 -2.43 -13.59 2.96
CA LYS A 60 -3.32 -13.56 1.80
C LYS A 60 -2.72 -12.73 0.67
N PHE A 61 -2.69 -13.29 -0.54
CA PHE A 61 -2.30 -12.60 -1.76
C PHE A 61 -3.50 -12.36 -2.68
N VAL A 62 -3.62 -11.14 -3.19
CA VAL A 62 -4.63 -10.73 -4.17
C VAL A 62 -3.90 -10.36 -5.45
N HIS A 63 -3.99 -11.24 -6.45
CA HIS A 63 -3.32 -11.06 -7.74
C HIS A 63 -4.12 -10.07 -8.61
N LEU A 64 -3.86 -8.77 -8.45
CA LEU A 64 -4.66 -7.70 -9.06
C LEU A 64 -3.87 -6.40 -9.16
N ALA A 65 -3.97 -5.72 -10.31
CA ALA A 65 -3.53 -4.33 -10.44
C ALA A 65 -4.61 -3.38 -9.89
N LEU A 66 -4.22 -2.47 -9.01
CA LEU A 66 -5.09 -1.35 -8.64
C LEU A 66 -5.11 -0.32 -9.77
N THR A 67 -6.29 0.22 -10.02
CA THR A 67 -6.58 1.19 -11.08
C THR A 67 -7.55 2.24 -10.57
N PRO A 68 -7.69 3.39 -11.27
CA PRO A 68 -8.70 4.39 -10.92
C PRO A 68 -10.11 3.82 -10.80
N ALA A 69 -10.43 2.78 -11.59
CA ALA A 69 -11.77 2.20 -11.65
C ALA A 69 -12.08 1.23 -10.51
N ASN A 70 -11.08 0.59 -9.89
CA ASN A 70 -11.29 -0.49 -8.92
C ASN A 70 -10.76 -0.22 -7.51
N TYR A 71 -9.88 0.77 -7.32
CA TYR A 71 -9.12 0.88 -6.07
C TYR A 71 -10.02 1.07 -4.84
N ARG A 72 -11.10 1.84 -4.93
CA ARG A 72 -12.02 2.08 -3.81
C ARG A 72 -12.74 0.81 -3.37
N GLU A 73 -13.27 0.05 -4.33
CA GLU A 73 -13.97 -1.22 -4.03
C GLU A 73 -13.00 -2.24 -3.41
N VAL A 74 -11.85 -2.43 -4.06
CA VAL A 74 -10.84 -3.41 -3.65
C VAL A 74 -10.28 -3.05 -2.29
N LEU A 75 -9.78 -1.82 -2.12
CA LEU A 75 -9.18 -1.39 -0.86
C LEU A 75 -10.22 -1.30 0.25
N GLY A 76 -11.44 -0.85 -0.03
CA GLY A 76 -12.52 -0.79 0.97
C GLY A 76 -12.80 -2.17 1.56
N LYS A 77 -12.92 -3.19 0.71
CA LYS A 77 -13.12 -4.58 1.13
C LYS A 77 -12.08 -5.07 2.14
N TYR A 78 -10.81 -4.65 2.01
CA TYR A 78 -9.72 -5.16 2.85
C TYR A 78 -9.36 -4.22 4.01
N LEU A 79 -9.33 -2.90 3.81
CA LEU A 79 -8.97 -1.92 4.84
C LEU A 79 -10.03 -1.77 5.93
N THR A 80 -11.28 -2.11 5.64
CA THR A 80 -12.38 -2.08 6.63
C THR A 80 -12.77 -3.48 7.09
N ALA A 81 -11.92 -4.48 6.84
CA ALA A 81 -12.18 -5.86 7.25
C ALA A 81 -11.82 -6.06 8.72
N GLY A 82 -12.84 -6.28 9.55
CA GLY A 82 -12.67 -6.61 10.97
C GLY A 82 -12.64 -5.38 11.89
N PRO A 83 -12.36 -5.60 13.18
CA PRO A 83 -12.33 -4.52 14.16
C PRO A 83 -11.04 -3.69 14.04
N GLY A 84 -11.06 -2.48 14.60
CA GLY A 84 -9.87 -1.65 14.75
C GLY A 84 -9.52 -0.81 13.52
N GLN A 85 -8.46 -0.04 13.65
CA GLN A 85 -7.97 0.86 12.61
C GLN A 85 -7.06 0.10 11.63
N GLY A 86 -7.42 0.10 10.35
CA GLY A 86 -6.59 -0.47 9.28
C GLY A 86 -5.33 0.33 9.01
N PHE A 87 -4.34 -0.30 8.39
CA PHE A 87 -3.10 0.33 7.95
C PHE A 87 -2.77 -0.09 6.50
N CYS A 88 -2.82 0.88 5.59
CA CYS A 88 -2.34 0.75 4.23
C CYS A 88 -0.83 1.04 4.14
N VAL A 89 -0.06 0.06 3.64
CA VAL A 89 1.38 0.17 3.39
C VAL A 89 1.60 0.12 1.89
N ASN A 90 1.70 1.28 1.23
CA ASN A 90 1.81 1.38 -0.22
C ASN A 90 3.28 1.40 -0.66
N LEU A 91 3.72 0.29 -1.25
CA LEU A 91 5.08 0.05 -1.75
C LEU A 91 5.05 -0.33 -3.24
N SER A 92 4.10 0.24 -3.96
CA SER A 92 3.80 -0.08 -5.36
C SER A 92 4.34 0.97 -6.33
N VAL A 93 4.16 0.68 -7.62
CA VAL A 93 4.29 1.62 -8.73
C VAL A 93 2.94 1.72 -9.42
N ASN A 94 2.79 2.66 -10.36
CA ASN A 94 1.63 2.73 -11.26
C ASN A 94 0.28 3.01 -10.58
N THR A 95 0.28 3.36 -9.29
CA THR A 95 -0.91 3.69 -8.49
C THR A 95 -0.85 5.12 -7.96
N SER A 96 -2.00 5.81 -7.89
CA SER A 96 -2.04 7.18 -7.36
C SER A 96 -1.91 7.18 -5.84
N SER A 97 -0.77 7.66 -5.33
CA SER A 97 -0.56 7.86 -3.89
C SER A 97 -1.62 8.78 -3.30
N LEU A 98 -1.97 9.87 -3.98
CA LEU A 98 -2.93 10.84 -3.49
C LEU A 98 -4.33 10.23 -3.34
N ASP A 99 -4.82 9.52 -4.36
CA ASP A 99 -6.17 8.95 -4.32
C ASP A 99 -6.29 7.84 -3.29
N ILE A 100 -5.25 7.00 -3.17
CA ILE A 100 -5.21 5.93 -2.17
C ILE A 100 -5.12 6.53 -0.77
N MET A 101 -4.26 7.53 -0.54
CA MET A 101 -4.12 8.23 0.75
C MET A 101 -5.45 8.89 1.17
N ARG A 102 -6.11 9.61 0.25
CA ARG A 102 -7.44 10.21 0.46
C ARG A 102 -8.44 9.13 0.87
N PHE A 103 -8.52 8.04 0.13
CA PHE A 103 -9.45 6.96 0.43
C PHE A 103 -9.15 6.28 1.78
N CYS A 104 -7.87 6.07 2.13
CA CYS A 104 -7.49 5.55 3.45
C CYS A 104 -7.99 6.47 4.56
N ARG A 105 -7.84 7.80 4.42
CA ARG A 105 -8.38 8.79 5.37
C ARG A 105 -9.90 8.72 5.46
N GLU A 106 -10.60 8.61 4.34
CA GLU A 106 -12.07 8.50 4.29
C GLU A 106 -12.59 7.29 5.08
N VAL A 107 -11.90 6.15 5.00
CA VAL A 107 -12.27 4.92 5.74
C VAL A 107 -11.62 4.82 7.12
N GLY A 108 -10.90 5.85 7.56
CA GLY A 108 -10.24 5.91 8.87
C GLY A 108 -8.99 5.03 9.01
N ALA A 109 -8.42 4.54 7.91
CA ALA A 109 -7.18 3.76 7.90
C ALA A 109 -5.94 4.66 7.92
N LEU A 110 -4.88 4.20 8.58
CA LEU A 110 -3.54 4.77 8.47
C LEU A 110 -2.97 4.51 7.06
N TYR A 111 -2.07 5.37 6.62
CA TYR A 111 -1.44 5.27 5.30
C TYR A 111 0.04 5.65 5.37
N VAL A 112 0.88 4.91 4.65
CA VAL A 112 2.26 5.28 4.37
C VAL A 112 2.65 4.83 2.97
N ASP A 113 3.43 5.66 2.28
CA ASP A 113 4.11 5.31 1.04
C ASP A 113 5.57 5.80 1.06
N THR A 114 6.27 5.57 -0.06
CA THR A 114 7.66 6.02 -0.24
C THR A 114 7.82 7.00 -1.41
N VAL A 115 6.72 7.46 -2.00
CA VAL A 115 6.69 8.28 -3.22
C VAL A 115 5.30 8.88 -3.43
N VAL A 116 5.24 10.07 -4.04
CA VAL A 116 3.99 10.57 -4.64
C VAL A 116 3.88 10.02 -6.06
N GLU A 117 3.35 8.81 -6.18
CA GLU A 117 3.20 8.11 -7.46
C GLU A 117 1.86 8.52 -8.12
N PRO A 118 1.81 8.71 -9.45
CA PRO A 118 0.59 8.92 -10.19
C PRO A 118 0.00 7.60 -10.71
N TRP A 119 -1.26 7.63 -11.16
CA TRP A 119 -1.82 6.52 -11.94
C TRP A 119 -1.02 6.26 -13.22
N THR A 120 -1.00 4.99 -13.63
CA THR A 120 -0.43 4.55 -14.92
C THR A 120 -0.87 5.46 -16.07
N GLY A 121 0.07 5.86 -16.92
CA GLY A 121 -0.19 6.79 -18.03
C GLY A 121 0.53 8.12 -17.88
N PHE A 122 0.58 8.65 -16.65
CA PHE A 122 1.06 10.00 -16.38
C PHE A 122 2.49 10.27 -16.85
N TYR A 123 3.44 9.40 -16.50
CA TYR A 123 4.87 9.65 -16.77
C TYR A 123 5.21 9.77 -18.27
N PHE A 124 4.40 9.17 -19.13
CA PHE A 124 4.58 9.12 -20.58
C PHE A 124 3.45 9.83 -21.34
N ASP A 125 2.64 10.63 -20.66
CA ASP A 125 1.65 11.49 -21.29
C ASP A 125 2.35 12.61 -22.07
N LYS A 126 2.23 12.56 -23.40
CA LYS A 126 2.84 13.51 -24.32
C LYS A 126 2.11 14.85 -24.37
N SER A 127 0.91 14.95 -23.79
CA SER A 127 0.17 16.21 -23.67
C SER A 127 0.66 17.08 -22.52
N LEU A 128 1.42 16.52 -21.57
CA LEU A 128 1.93 17.22 -20.40
C LEU A 128 3.29 17.89 -20.66
N GLY A 129 3.39 19.17 -20.28
CA GLY A 129 4.66 19.88 -20.22
C GLY A 129 5.64 19.27 -19.19
N ALA A 130 6.92 19.67 -19.25
CA ALA A 130 7.94 19.17 -18.32
C ALA A 130 7.63 19.53 -16.85
N GLU A 131 7.10 20.72 -16.60
CA GLU A 131 6.69 21.19 -15.27
C GLU A 131 5.62 20.27 -14.65
N ALA A 132 4.57 19.97 -15.41
CA ALA A 132 3.45 19.14 -14.95
C ALA A 132 3.87 17.71 -14.61
N ARG A 133 4.98 17.21 -15.17
CA ARG A 133 5.55 15.88 -14.89
C ARG A 133 6.61 15.90 -13.78
N SER A 134 6.84 17.04 -13.14
CA SER A 134 7.83 17.15 -12.06
C SER A 134 7.30 16.60 -10.74
N ASN A 135 8.23 16.12 -9.89
CA ASN A 135 7.89 15.74 -8.51
C ASN A 135 7.40 16.94 -7.68
N TYR A 136 7.78 18.18 -8.05
CA TYR A 136 7.23 19.39 -7.43
C TYR A 136 5.72 19.46 -7.67
N ALA A 137 5.27 19.36 -8.93
CA ALA A 137 3.84 19.40 -9.26
C ALA A 137 3.05 18.28 -8.56
N LEU A 138 3.59 17.06 -8.54
CA LEU A 138 2.98 15.93 -7.82
C LEU A 138 2.85 16.23 -6.31
N ARG A 139 3.92 16.75 -5.68
CA ARG A 139 3.90 17.14 -4.26
C ARG A 139 2.86 18.22 -3.96
N GLU A 140 2.71 19.22 -4.81
CA GLU A 140 1.73 20.30 -4.60
C GLU A 140 0.29 19.76 -4.58
N THR A 141 -0.01 18.66 -5.28
CA THR A 141 -1.33 18.02 -5.18
C THR A 141 -1.63 17.50 -3.76
N VAL A 142 -0.63 16.98 -3.06
CA VAL A 142 -0.76 16.51 -1.66
C VAL A 142 -0.89 17.67 -0.70
N LEU A 143 -0.23 18.79 -0.96
CA LEU A 143 -0.32 19.98 -0.10
C LEU A 143 -1.66 20.71 -0.18
N ALA A 144 -2.43 20.47 -1.24
CA ALA A 144 -3.74 21.07 -1.43
C ALA A 144 -4.88 20.33 -0.69
N GLU A 145 -4.57 19.25 0.04
CA GLU A 145 -5.50 18.44 0.85
C GLU A 145 -5.94 19.06 2.17
#